data_AF-G4Z2C6-F1
#
_entry.id   AF-G4Z2C6-F1
#
_cell.length_a   1.000
_cell.length_b   1.000
_cell.length_c   1.000
_cell.angle_alpha   90.00
_cell.angle_beta   90.00
_cell.angle_gamma   90.00
#
_symmetry.space_group_name_H-M   'P 1'
#
loop_
_entity.id
_entity.type
_entity.pdbx_description
1 polymer ?
#
loop_
_entity_poly.entity_id
_entity_poly.type
_entity_poly.pdbx_seq_one_letter_code
_entity_poly.pdbx_strand_id
1 'polypeptide(L)'
;MVELAGLSDHVTVHVGPFSKNYEVLRGQAVDVYFIDHDKKAYLQDSKLIIGSETLVPGSVVIADNVGLGPVPGGKNEYIEFVEESPKVLGSAPHRLHEARRHDDARPFGRDVPRITCWILSTC
;
A
#
# COMPACT_ATOMS: atom_id res chain seq x y z
N MET A 1 -20.64 2.32 -5.31
CA MET A 1 -19.97 2.97 -4.15
C MET A 1 -19.00 4.06 -4.61
N VAL A 2 -18.06 3.77 -5.52
CA VAL A 2 -17.16 4.79 -6.10
C VAL A 2 -17.92 5.92 -6.80
N GLU A 3 -18.89 5.58 -7.65
CA GLU A 3 -19.73 6.55 -8.36
C GLU A 3 -20.59 7.39 -7.41
N LEU A 4 -21.17 6.77 -6.39
CA LEU A 4 -21.96 7.46 -5.37
C LEU A 4 -21.12 8.48 -4.58
N ALA A 5 -19.82 8.21 -4.40
CA ALA A 5 -18.88 9.12 -3.76
C ALA A 5 -18.33 10.20 -4.72
N GLY A 6 -18.69 10.17 -6.00
CA GLY A 6 -18.19 11.11 -7.01
C GLY A 6 -16.70 10.93 -7.35
N LEU A 7 -16.13 9.74 -7.15
CA LEU A 7 -14.70 9.47 -7.30
C LEU A 7 -14.33 8.72 -8.58
N SER A 8 -15.27 8.54 -9.51
CA SER A 8 -15.08 7.72 -10.71
C SER A 8 -13.93 8.18 -11.61
N ASP A 9 -13.61 9.48 -11.63
CA ASP A 9 -12.51 10.04 -12.44
C ASP A 9 -11.12 9.84 -11.81
N HIS A 10 -11.09 9.39 -10.56
CA HIS A 10 -9.89 9.23 -9.74
C HIS A 10 -9.61 7.78 -9.37
N VAL A 11 -10.64 6.93 -9.30
CA VAL A 11 -10.53 5.56 -8.81
C VAL A 11 -10.89 4.57 -9.90
N THR A 12 -9.92 3.73 -10.26
CA THR A 12 -10.15 2.57 -11.11
C THR A 12 -10.19 1.32 -10.23
N VAL A 13 -11.24 0.50 -10.36
CA VAL A 13 -11.39 -0.74 -9.60
C VAL A 13 -11.11 -1.93 -10.50
N HIS A 14 -10.17 -2.78 -10.07
CA HIS A 14 -9.88 -4.04 -10.75
C HIS A 14 -10.34 -5.19 -9.87
N VAL A 15 -11.31 -5.95 -10.38
CA VAL A 15 -11.94 -7.04 -9.64
C VAL A 15 -11.07 -8.29 -9.71
N GLY A 16 -10.82 -8.89 -8.56
CA GLY A 16 -10.07 -10.14 -8.42
C GLY A 16 -8.77 -9.97 -7.63
N PRO A 17 -8.07 -11.08 -7.35
CA PRO A 17 -6.85 -11.07 -6.54
C PRO A 17 -5.74 -10.26 -7.22
N PHE A 18 -4.92 -9.57 -6.40
CA PHE A 18 -3.79 -8.78 -6.90
C PHE A 18 -2.85 -9.61 -7.77
N SER A 19 -2.52 -10.82 -7.33
CA SER A 19 -1.68 -11.79 -8.05
C SER A 19 -2.13 -12.15 -9.47
N LYS A 20 -3.37 -11.80 -9.87
CA LYS A 20 -3.87 -11.98 -11.24
C LYS A 20 -4.02 -10.69 -12.03
N ASN A 21 -4.05 -9.55 -11.35
CA ASN A 21 -4.36 -8.26 -11.94
C ASN A 21 -3.16 -7.30 -12.00
N TYR A 22 -2.09 -7.53 -11.23
CA TYR A 22 -0.98 -6.58 -11.08
C TYR A 22 -0.26 -6.21 -12.40
N GLU A 23 -0.32 -7.08 -13.43
CA GLU A 23 0.26 -6.82 -14.76
C GLU A 23 -0.35 -5.59 -15.45
N VAL A 24 -1.54 -5.15 -15.05
CA VAL A 24 -2.13 -3.90 -15.58
C VAL A 24 -1.31 -2.66 -15.22
N LEU A 25 -0.46 -2.77 -14.20
CA LEU A 25 0.47 -1.72 -13.74
C LEU A 25 1.77 -1.71 -14.53
N ARG A 26 1.99 -2.66 -15.44
CA ARG A 26 3.27 -2.80 -16.13
C ARG A 26 3.61 -1.54 -16.92
N GLY A 27 4.81 -1.02 -16.70
CA GLY A 27 5.28 0.23 -17.31
C GLY A 27 4.73 1.50 -16.65
N GLN A 28 4.02 1.38 -15.53
CA GLN A 28 3.61 2.51 -14.70
C GLN A 28 4.56 2.69 -13.52
N ALA A 29 4.78 3.95 -13.14
CA ALA A 29 5.41 4.30 -11.88
C ALA A 29 4.32 4.41 -10.80
N VAL A 30 4.46 3.67 -9.71
CA VAL A 30 3.51 3.69 -8.59
C VAL A 30 4.17 4.33 -7.38
N ASP A 31 3.65 5.49 -6.96
CA ASP A 31 4.18 6.23 -5.81
C ASP A 31 3.84 5.54 -4.49
N VAL A 32 2.63 4.97 -4.37
CA VAL A 32 2.15 4.39 -3.12
C VAL A 32 1.38 3.09 -3.35
N TYR A 33 1.80 2.04 -2.66
CA TYR A 33 1.00 0.81 -2.50
C TYR A 33 0.39 0.78 -1.10
N PHE A 34 -0.92 0.53 -1.00
CA PHE A 34 -1.61 0.34 0.27
C PHE A 34 -2.21 -1.07 0.34
N ILE A 35 -1.76 -1.86 1.32
CA ILE A 35 -2.12 -3.27 1.50
C ILE A 35 -3.04 -3.41 2.72
N ASP A 36 -4.30 -3.77 2.48
CA ASP A 36 -5.32 -3.99 3.54
C ASP A 36 -6.32 -5.10 3.16
N HIS A 37 -5.84 -6.14 2.48
CA HIS A 37 -6.66 -7.32 2.13
C HIS A 37 -6.33 -8.52 3.04
N ASP A 38 -6.60 -9.75 2.59
CA ASP A 38 -6.22 -10.98 3.30
C ASP A 38 -4.74 -10.98 3.73
N LYS A 39 -4.52 -10.97 5.05
CA LYS A 39 -3.19 -10.98 5.68
C LYS A 39 -2.31 -12.16 5.25
N LYS A 40 -2.93 -13.27 4.81
CA LYS A 40 -2.19 -14.44 4.30
C LYS A 40 -1.48 -14.17 2.98
N ALA A 41 -1.97 -13.19 2.20
CA ALA A 41 -1.41 -12.84 0.89
C ALA A 41 -0.36 -11.73 0.95
N TYR A 42 -0.27 -10.98 2.06
CA TYR A 42 0.64 -9.82 2.22
C TYR A 42 2.08 -10.11 1.76
N LEU A 43 2.65 -11.24 2.19
CA LEU A 43 4.02 -11.61 1.84
C LEU A 43 4.19 -11.87 0.35
N GLN A 44 3.29 -12.64 -0.25
CA GLN A 44 3.39 -12.98 -1.67
C GLN A 44 3.13 -11.77 -2.56
N ASP A 45 2.13 -10.95 -2.21
CA ASP A 45 1.80 -9.76 -2.98
C ASP A 45 2.87 -8.67 -2.83
N SER A 46 3.50 -8.55 -1.66
CA SER A 46 4.66 -7.65 -1.48
C SER A 46 5.86 -8.09 -2.33
N LYS A 47 6.11 -9.39 -2.46
CA LYS A 47 7.14 -9.91 -3.39
C LYS A 47 6.79 -9.60 -4.85
N LEU A 48 5.51 -9.71 -5.23
CA LEU A 48 5.05 -9.34 -6.57
C LEU A 48 5.21 -7.83 -6.83
N ILE A 49 4.86 -6.97 -5.88
CA ILE A 49 5.06 -5.51 -5.99
C ILE A 49 6.54 -5.20 -6.26
N ILE A 50 7.44 -5.78 -5.46
CA ILE A 50 8.89 -5.59 -5.63
C ILE A 50 9.38 -6.09 -6.99
N GLY A 51 8.90 -7.27 -7.42
CA GLY A 51 9.26 -7.87 -8.70
C GLY A 51 8.59 -7.25 -9.93
N SER A 52 7.58 -6.40 -9.75
CA SER A 52 6.81 -5.81 -10.86
C SER A 52 7.48 -4.62 -11.55
N GLU A 53 8.62 -4.15 -11.02
CA GLU A 53 9.39 -3.00 -11.54
C GLU A 53 8.60 -1.68 -11.59
N THR A 54 7.48 -1.58 -10.86
CA THR A 54 6.65 -0.36 -10.77
C THR A 54 7.09 0.60 -9.67
N LEU A 55 7.91 0.14 -8.72
CA LEU A 55 8.48 0.96 -7.66
C LEU A 55 9.58 1.86 -8.22
N VAL A 56 9.41 3.17 -8.06
CA VAL A 56 10.39 4.19 -8.43
C VAL A 56 11.07 4.77 -7.19
N PRO A 57 12.21 5.48 -7.32
CA PRO A 57 12.81 6.16 -6.18
C PRO A 57 11.82 7.10 -5.49
N GLY A 58 11.54 6.84 -4.21
CA GLY A 58 10.55 7.59 -3.43
C GLY A 58 9.22 6.88 -3.25
N SER A 59 8.97 5.75 -3.93
CA SER A 59 7.78 4.93 -3.72
C SER A 59 7.71 4.39 -2.29
N VAL A 60 6.48 4.26 -1.76
CA VAL A 60 6.22 3.76 -0.41
C VAL A 60 5.20 2.61 -0.46
N VAL A 61 5.49 1.53 0.25
CA VAL A 61 4.52 0.46 0.51
C VAL A 61 4.06 0.54 1.95
N ILE A 62 2.75 0.62 2.14
CA ILE A 62 2.09 0.76 3.45
C ILE A 62 1.20 -0.47 3.62
N ALA A 63 1.37 -1.20 4.70
CA ALA A 63 0.53 -2.35 5.03
C ALA A 63 -0.19 -2.11 6.36
N ASP A 64 -1.51 -2.25 6.35
CA ASP A 64 -2.32 -2.05 7.54
C ASP A 64 -2.35 -3.31 8.42
N ASN A 65 -2.62 -3.13 9.71
CA ASN A 65 -2.90 -4.17 10.68
C ASN A 65 -1.80 -5.23 10.88
N VAL A 66 -0.55 -4.85 10.59
CA VAL A 66 0.65 -5.67 10.82
C VAL A 66 0.81 -5.91 12.32
N GLY A 67 0.94 -7.18 12.73
CA GLY A 67 1.13 -7.57 14.14
C GLY A 67 -0.15 -7.60 15.00
N LEU A 68 -1.33 -7.26 14.45
CA LEU A 68 -2.61 -7.32 15.18
C LEU A 68 -3.26 -8.72 15.21
N GLY A 69 -2.50 -9.79 14.97
CA GLY A 69 -2.97 -11.18 15.05
C GLY A 69 -2.08 -12.02 15.95
N PRO A 70 -2.61 -13.06 16.62
CA PRO A 70 -1.80 -13.90 17.50
C PRO A 70 -0.73 -14.62 16.68
N VAL A 71 0.54 -14.41 17.04
CA VAL A 71 1.65 -15.23 16.58
C VAL A 71 2.18 -15.99 17.81
N PRO A 72 1.70 -17.22 18.08
CA PRO A 72 2.31 -18.05 19.10
C PRO A 72 3.74 -18.40 18.69
N GLY A 73 4.73 -17.83 19.39
CA GLY A 73 6.12 -18.28 19.30
C GLY A 73 7.02 -17.64 18.24
N GLY A 74 6.67 -16.49 17.63
CA GLY A 74 7.58 -15.85 16.66
C GLY A 74 7.06 -14.54 16.05
N LYS A 75 7.81 -13.99 15.10
CA LYS A 75 7.33 -12.95 14.18
C LYS A 75 6.56 -13.63 13.05
N ASN A 76 5.62 -12.92 12.43
CA ASN A 76 5.01 -13.45 11.21
C ASN A 76 6.00 -13.30 10.04
N GLU A 77 5.94 -14.21 9.06
CA GLU A 77 6.87 -14.24 7.91
C GLU A 77 6.88 -12.91 7.12
N TYR A 78 5.78 -12.16 7.15
CA TYR A 78 5.69 -10.84 6.54
C TYR A 78 6.57 -9.79 7.26
N ILE A 79 6.54 -9.74 8.59
CA ILE A 79 7.36 -8.83 9.39
C ILE A 79 8.83 -9.17 9.22
N GLU A 80 9.19 -10.46 9.26
CA GLU A 80 10.57 -10.91 9.03
C GLU A 80 11.05 -10.45 7.65
N PHE A 81 10.24 -10.66 6.61
CA PHE A 81 10.56 -10.20 5.25
C PHE A 81 10.78 -8.69 5.14
N VAL A 82 9.93 -7.89 5.79
CA VAL A 82 10.06 -6.41 5.78
C VAL A 82 11.33 -5.98 6.51
N GLU A 83 11.65 -6.58 7.65
CA GLU A 83 12.86 -6.27 8.43
C GLU A 83 14.15 -6.65 7.69
N GLU A 84 14.12 -7.73 6.91
CA GLU A 84 15.24 -8.17 6.06
C GLU A 84 15.36 -7.37 4.75
N SER A 85 14.32 -6.61 4.38
CA SER A 85 14.25 -5.84 3.10
C SER A 85 14.19 -4.31 3.28
N PRO A 86 15.00 -3.68 4.15
CA PRO A 86 14.83 -2.28 4.56
C PRO A 86 15.09 -1.25 3.45
N LYS A 87 15.75 -1.66 2.36
CA LYS A 87 16.01 -0.79 1.19
C LYS A 87 14.79 -0.62 0.28
N VAL A 88 13.77 -1.46 0.45
CA VAL A 88 12.59 -1.52 -0.43
C VAL A 88 11.29 -1.39 0.37
N LEU A 89 11.29 -1.84 1.62
CA LEU A 89 10.14 -1.78 2.52
C LEU A 89 10.62 -1.28 3.90
N GLY A 90 10.26 -0.05 4.27
CA GLY A 90 10.54 0.49 5.60
C GLY A 90 9.36 0.21 6.54
N SER A 91 9.62 -0.36 7.72
CA SER A 91 8.62 -0.43 8.79
C SER A 91 8.75 0.77 9.71
N ALA A 92 7.71 1.60 9.79
CA ALA A 92 7.53 2.56 10.86
C ALA A 92 6.37 2.05 11.74
N PRO A 93 6.55 1.91 13.07
CA PRO A 93 5.44 1.56 13.94
C PRO A 93 4.35 2.63 13.82
N HIS A 94 3.08 2.21 13.74
CA HIS A 94 1.95 3.13 13.85
C HIS A 94 2.04 3.88 15.17
N ARG A 95 2.54 5.11 15.13
CA ARG A 95 2.23 6.11 16.15
C ARG A 95 0.85 6.65 15.80
N LEU A 96 -0.10 6.49 16.72
CA LEU A 96 -1.32 7.29 16.74
C LEU A 96 -0.90 8.77 16.78
N HIS A 97 -0.79 9.40 15.63
CA HIS A 97 -0.87 10.84 15.54
C HIS A 97 -2.35 11.17 15.61
N GLU A 98 -2.82 11.49 16.82
CA GLU A 98 -4.02 12.29 16.99
C GLU A 98 -3.93 13.47 16.01
N ALA A 99 -4.93 13.58 15.13
CA ALA A 99 -4.94 14.57 14.06
C ALA A 99 -4.68 15.96 14.66
N ARG A 100 -3.48 16.50 14.43
CA ARG A 100 -3.24 17.90 14.74
C ARG A 100 -4.19 18.71 13.88
N ARG A 101 -4.88 19.65 14.52
CA ARG A 101 -5.92 20.48 13.95
C ARG A 101 -5.48 21.07 12.61
N HIS A 102 -6.48 21.21 11.75
CA HIS A 102 -6.52 21.68 10.37
C HIS A 102 -5.72 22.97 10.02
N ASP A 103 -5.09 23.65 10.98
CA ASP A 103 -4.53 24.99 10.78
C ASP A 103 -3.04 25.02 10.40
N ASP A 104 -2.31 23.89 10.42
CA ASP A 104 -0.85 23.85 10.18
C ASP A 104 -0.42 23.10 8.90
N ALA A 105 -1.34 22.79 7.98
CA ALA A 105 -0.99 22.13 6.73
C ALA A 105 -0.21 23.08 5.80
N ARG A 106 1.12 22.88 5.71
CA ARG A 106 1.91 23.51 4.64
C ARG A 106 1.35 23.10 3.27
N PRO A 107 1.19 24.04 2.33
CA PRO A 107 0.62 23.71 1.03
C PRO A 107 1.53 22.72 0.30
N PHE A 108 1.04 21.51 0.09
CA PHE A 108 1.59 20.60 -0.91
C PHE A 108 1.45 21.28 -2.27
N GLY A 109 2.58 21.41 -2.98
CA GLY A 109 2.66 22.10 -4.26
C GLY A 109 1.68 21.53 -5.30
N ARG A 110 1.15 22.42 -6.13
CA ARG A 110 0.08 22.20 -7.12
C ARG A 110 0.49 21.38 -8.36
N ASP A 111 1.52 20.54 -8.26
CA ASP A 111 1.96 19.63 -9.31
C ASP A 111 2.05 18.20 -8.77
N VAL A 112 0.96 17.72 -8.15
CA VAL A 112 0.86 16.33 -7.71
C VAL A 112 0.58 15.45 -8.93
N PRO A 113 1.49 14.56 -9.36
CA PRO A 113 1.15 13.53 -10.32
C PRO A 113 -0.03 12.72 -9.76
N ARG A 114 -0.90 12.22 -10.64
CA ARG A 114 -2.07 11.41 -10.29
C ARG A 114 -1.64 10.33 -9.29
N ILE A 115 -2.01 10.51 -8.02
CA ILE A 115 -1.76 9.53 -6.97
C ILE A 115 -2.50 8.26 -7.39
N THR A 116 -1.75 7.30 -7.91
CA THR A 116 -2.29 6.01 -8.32
C THR A 116 -2.25 5.13 -7.08
N CYS A 117 -3.19 5.36 -6.17
CA CYS A 117 -3.36 4.56 -4.97
C CYS A 117 -4.15 3.31 -5.33
N TRP A 118 -3.52 2.14 -5.21
CA TRP A 118 -4.21 0.87 -5.35
C TRP A 118 -4.63 0.38 -3.98
N ILE A 119 -5.93 0.51 -3.70
CA ILE A 119 -6.57 -0.09 -2.55
C ILE A 119 -6.85 -1.54 -2.91
N LEU A 120 -6.01 -2.43 -2.43
CA LEU A 120 -6.24 -3.87 -2.54
C LEU A 120 -7.21 -4.26 -1.43
N SER A 121 -8.49 -4.32 -1.76
CA SER A 121 -9.54 -4.88 -0.89
C SER A 121 -10.10 -6.13 -1.57
N THR A 122 -9.91 -7.28 -0.94
CA THR A 122 -10.62 -8.52 -1.32
C THR A 122 -12.07 -8.43 -0.88
N CYS A 123 -13.00 -8.65 -1.80
CA CYS A 123 -14.34 -9.14 -1.47
C CYS A 123 -14.27 -10.57 -0.93
#